data_AF-A0AAW2V2G8-F1
#
_entry.id   AF-A0AAW2V2G8-F1
#
_cell.length_a   1.000
_cell.length_b   1.000
_cell.length_c   1.000
_cell.angle_alpha   90.00
_cell.angle_beta   90.00
_cell.angle_gamma   90.00
#
_symmetry.space_group_name_H-M   'P 1'
#
loop_
_entity.id
_entity.type
_entity.pdbx_description
1 polymer ?
#
loop_
_entity_poly.entity_id
_entity_poly.type
_entity_poly.pdbx_seq_one_letter_code
_entity_poly.pdbx_strand_id
1 'polypeptide(L)'
;MSNIEFPKFNGDEPRGWIRKCQWYFQTVYTIPNDQRVSLASIHLEGKAELWFQGLVEKGLPTWQQFVEEVYERFGGVDPGAILGEFNTLQSGDNTVDQYLE
;
A
#
# COMPACT_ATOMS: atom_id res chain seq x y z
N MET A 1 -11.27 -23.37 5.02
CA MET A 1 -11.10 -21.91 4.95
C MET A 1 -9.66 -21.67 4.54
N SER A 2 -9.42 -21.25 3.30
CA SER A 2 -8.08 -20.90 2.83
C SER A 2 -7.57 -19.72 3.66
N ASN A 3 -6.51 -19.94 4.44
CA ASN A 3 -5.81 -18.87 5.15
C ASN A 3 -5.35 -17.87 4.09
N ILE A 4 -5.90 -16.66 4.11
CA ILE A 4 -5.37 -15.57 3.30
C ILE A 4 -4.15 -15.09 4.08
N GLU A 5 -2.97 -15.42 3.58
CA GLU A 5 -1.72 -14.94 4.15
C GLU A 5 -1.41 -13.54 3.61
N PHE A 6 -0.88 -12.68 4.48
CA PHE A 6 -0.46 -11.35 4.05
C PHE A 6 0.73 -11.47 3.07
N PRO A 7 0.70 -10.77 1.93
CA PRO A 7 1.73 -10.91 0.91
C PRO A 7 3.08 -10.38 1.41
N LYS A 8 4.16 -11.13 1.16
CA LYS A 8 5.54 -10.73 1.46
C LYS A 8 6.10 -9.83 0.36
N PHE A 9 6.97 -8.88 0.72
CA PHE A 9 7.62 -7.98 -0.24
C PHE A 9 9.13 -7.94 -0.05
N ASN A 10 9.84 -8.41 -1.05
CA ASN A 10 11.28 -8.33 -1.16
C ASN A 10 11.75 -7.17 -2.05
N GLY A 11 10.85 -6.28 -2.47
CA GLY A 11 11.16 -5.20 -3.41
C GLY A 11 11.07 -5.60 -4.89
N ASP A 12 10.34 -6.68 -5.20
CA ASP A 12 9.99 -7.11 -6.55
C ASP A 12 8.48 -6.89 -6.80
N GLU A 13 8.11 -6.52 -8.02
CA GLU A 13 6.72 -6.26 -8.43
C GLU A 13 5.90 -5.40 -7.44
N PRO A 14 6.32 -4.15 -7.13
CA PRO A 14 5.65 -3.30 -6.14
C PRO A 14 4.17 -3.06 -6.47
N ARG A 15 3.82 -2.99 -7.77
CA ARG A 15 2.42 -2.85 -8.21
C ARG A 15 1.56 -4.02 -7.77
N GLY A 16 2.02 -5.23 -8.03
CA GLY A 16 1.33 -6.45 -7.67
C GLY A 16 1.18 -6.60 -6.16
N TRP A 17 2.24 -6.25 -5.41
CA TRP A 17 2.23 -6.31 -3.96
C TRP A 17 1.25 -5.30 -3.33
N ILE A 18 1.29 -4.03 -3.70
CA ILE A 18 0.38 -3.00 -3.17
C ILE A 18 -1.09 -3.37 -3.44
N ARG A 19 -1.41 -3.88 -4.63
CA ARG A 19 -2.77 -4.32 -4.96
C ARG A 19 -3.24 -5.48 -4.07
N LYS A 20 -2.37 -6.44 -3.78
CA LYS A 20 -2.67 -7.56 -2.86
C LYS A 20 -2.89 -7.05 -1.43
N CYS A 21 -2.05 -6.12 -0.96
CA CYS A 21 -2.20 -5.47 0.35
C CYS A 21 -3.55 -4.76 0.48
N GLN A 22 -3.93 -3.95 -0.53
CA GLN A 22 -5.24 -3.26 -0.52
C GLN A 22 -6.41 -4.24 -0.46
N TRP A 23 -6.39 -5.29 -1.28
CA TRP A 23 -7.43 -6.31 -1.26
C TRP A 23 -7.52 -6.99 0.11
N TYR A 24 -6.38 -7.29 0.73
CA TYR A 24 -6.32 -7.86 2.08
C TYR A 24 -6.94 -6.91 3.12
N PHE A 25 -6.55 -5.63 3.11
CA PHE A 25 -7.04 -4.62 4.05
C PHE A 25 -8.54 -4.39 3.92
N GLN A 26 -9.10 -4.47 2.71
CA GLN A 26 -10.51 -4.19 2.44
C GLN A 26 -11.41 -5.42 2.62
N THR A 27 -10.92 -6.60 2.24
CA THR A 27 -11.76 -7.82 2.18
C THR A 27 -11.65 -8.69 3.43
N VAL A 28 -10.49 -8.69 4.12
CA VAL A 28 -10.21 -9.69 5.16
C VAL A 28 -10.31 -9.11 6.58
N TYR A 29 -9.75 -7.91 6.82
CA TYR A 29 -9.55 -7.42 8.20
C TYR A 29 -9.94 -5.97 8.49
N THR A 30 -10.48 -5.19 7.53
CA THR A 30 -10.86 -3.77 7.69
C THR A 30 -9.82 -2.99 8.52
N ILE A 31 -8.57 -2.99 8.05
CA ILE A 31 -7.44 -2.37 8.78
C ILE A 31 -7.46 -0.84 8.61
N PRO A 32 -7.43 -0.06 9.71
CA PRO A 32 -7.37 1.41 9.65
C PRO A 32 -6.07 1.89 9.00
N ASN A 33 -6.13 3.03 8.30
CA ASN A 33 -5.00 3.56 7.52
C ASN A 33 -3.69 3.69 8.31
N ASP A 34 -3.77 4.11 9.57
CA ASP A 34 -2.61 4.24 10.48
C ASP A 34 -1.89 2.91 10.76
N GLN A 35 -2.59 1.78 10.71
CA GLN A 35 -2.01 0.48 10.98
C GLN A 35 -1.56 -0.26 9.71
N ARG A 36 -1.94 0.21 8.52
CA ARG A 36 -1.60 -0.46 7.26
C ARG A 36 -0.09 -0.50 7.01
N VAL A 37 0.61 0.60 7.28
CA VAL A 37 2.07 0.69 7.12
C VAL A 37 2.78 -0.22 8.12
N SER A 38 2.36 -0.19 9.39
CA SER A 38 2.90 -1.08 10.42
C SER A 38 2.63 -2.56 10.15
N LEU A 39 1.48 -2.91 9.56
CA LEU A 39 1.23 -4.30 9.17
C LEU A 39 2.09 -4.70 7.97
N ALA A 40 2.14 -3.84 6.95
CA ALA A 40 2.90 -4.08 5.75
C ALA A 40 4.40 -4.20 6.03
N SER A 41 4.93 -3.43 6.99
CA SER A 41 6.34 -3.44 7.38
C SER A 41 6.80 -4.77 7.97
N ILE A 42 5.92 -5.49 8.67
CA ILE A 42 6.20 -6.81 9.26
C ILE A 42 6.43 -7.87 8.16
N HIS A 43 5.87 -7.65 6.97
CA HIS A 43 5.97 -8.56 5.83
C HIS A 43 6.97 -8.10 4.77
N LEU A 44 7.79 -7.10 5.08
CA LEU A 44 8.93 -6.71 4.26
C LEU A 44 10.10 -7.66 4.50
N GLU A 45 10.81 -8.03 3.44
CA GLU A 45 11.94 -8.94 3.52
C GLU A 45 13.13 -8.41 2.70
N GLY A 46 14.35 -8.72 3.14
CA GLY A 46 15.58 -8.40 2.42
C GLY A 46 15.79 -6.90 2.18
N LYS A 47 15.94 -6.49 0.91
CA LYS A 47 16.23 -5.09 0.55
C LYS A 47 15.09 -4.12 0.91
N ALA A 48 13.85 -4.60 0.99
CA ALA A 48 12.70 -3.77 1.34
C ALA A 48 12.65 -3.46 2.85
N GLU A 49 13.00 -4.44 3.69
CA GLU A 49 13.09 -4.26 5.14
C GLU A 49 14.13 -3.20 5.52
N LEU A 50 15.36 -3.33 4.98
CA LEU A 50 16.45 -2.38 5.22
C LEU A 50 16.09 -0.96 4.77
N TRP A 51 15.41 -0.83 3.64
CA TRP A 51 14.94 0.46 3.15
C TRP A 51 13.88 1.08 4.08
N PHE A 52 12.94 0.27 4.56
CA PHE A 52 11.88 0.75 5.46
C PHE A 52 12.44 1.22 6.80
N GLN A 53 13.52 0.60 7.31
CA GLN A 53 14.22 1.07 8.50
C GLN A 53 14.72 2.52 8.33
N GLY A 54 15.32 2.86 7.20
CA GLY A 54 15.73 4.23 6.91
C GLY A 54 14.56 5.20 6.68
N LEU A 55 13.40 4.68 6.26
CA LEU A 55 12.18 5.47 6.10
C LEU A 55 11.57 5.85 7.45
N VAL A 56 11.49 4.89 8.39
CA VAL A 56 10.94 5.16 9.73
C VAL A 56 11.82 6.10 10.56
N GLU A 57 13.13 6.12 10.32
CA GLU A 57 14.03 7.12 10.94
C GLU A 57 13.66 8.57 10.58
N LYS A 58 13.02 8.78 9.42
CA LYS A 58 12.52 10.09 8.98
C LYS A 58 11.10 10.39 9.49
N GLY A 59 10.44 9.41 10.09
CA GLY A 59 9.04 9.46 10.52
C GLY A 59 8.18 8.41 9.83
N LEU A 60 7.18 7.89 10.53
CA LEU A 60 6.28 6.88 9.97
C LEU A 60 5.38 7.52 8.89
N PRO A 61 5.48 7.10 7.61
CA PRO A 61 4.64 7.65 6.55
C PRO A 61 3.19 7.18 6.71
N THR A 62 2.26 7.94 6.12
CA THR A 62 0.90 7.46 5.90
C THR A 62 0.90 6.33 4.86
N TRP A 63 -0.15 5.51 4.80
CA TRP A 63 -0.24 4.45 3.78
C TRP A 63 -0.03 4.97 2.35
N GLN A 64 -0.59 6.14 2.04
CA GLN A 64 -0.42 6.79 0.74
C GLN A 64 1.06 7.15 0.47
N GLN A 65 1.71 7.83 1.41
CA GLN A 65 3.14 8.16 1.28
C GLN A 65 4.01 6.91 1.20
N PHE A 66 3.70 5.87 1.97
CA PHE A 66 4.41 4.60 1.90
C PHE A 66 4.30 3.96 0.52
N VAL A 67 3.12 4.00 -0.10
CA VAL A 67 2.91 3.49 -1.46
C VAL A 67 3.76 4.28 -2.46
N GLU A 68 3.74 5.62 -2.39
CA GLU A 68 4.55 6.50 -3.24
C GLU A 68 6.05 6.18 -3.11
N GLU A 69 6.55 6.10 -1.89
CA GLU A 69 7.93 5.77 -1.55
C GLU A 69 8.33 4.38 -2.06
N VAL A 70 7.44 3.37 -1.94
CA VAL A 70 7.66 2.02 -2.50
C VAL A 70 7.79 2.07 -4.02
N TYR A 71 6.97 2.86 -4.70
CA TYR A 71 7.03 2.98 -6.16
C TYR A 71 8.23 3.79 -6.64
N GLU A 72 8.61 4.85 -5.94
CA GLU A 72 9.83 5.60 -6.25
C GLU A 72 11.06 4.72 -6.09
N ARG A 73 11.09 3.89 -5.03
CA ARG A 73 12.24 3.04 -4.72
C ARG A 73 12.32 1.77 -5.57
N PHE A 74 11.19 1.10 -5.80
CA PHE A 74 11.13 -0.24 -6.41
C PHE A 74 10.37 -0.28 -7.74
N GLY A 75 9.56 0.74 -8.03
CA GLY A 75 8.63 0.76 -9.17
C GLY A 75 9.28 1.12 -10.49
N GLY A 76 10.41 1.83 -10.49
CA GLY A 76 11.16 2.18 -11.71
C GLY A 76 10.36 2.93 -12.78
N VAL A 77 9.14 3.39 -12.47
CA VAL A 77 8.17 3.98 -13.39
C VAL A 77 7.60 5.24 -12.77
N ASP A 78 7.32 6.23 -13.64
CA ASP A 78 6.77 7.54 -13.31
C ASP A 78 5.72 7.53 -12.19
N PRO A 79 5.96 8.26 -11.09
CA PRO A 79 5.05 8.34 -9.93
C PRO A 79 3.67 8.92 -10.29
N GLY A 80 3.55 9.67 -11.39
CA GLY A 80 2.29 10.27 -11.85
C GLY A 80 1.25 9.26 -12.34
N ALA A 81 1.66 8.16 -13.00
CA ALA A 81 0.72 7.12 -13.44
C ALA A 81 0.20 6.30 -12.24
N ILE A 82 1.08 6.11 -11.26
CA ILE A 82 0.84 5.35 -10.04
C ILE A 82 -0.18 6.06 -9.14
N LEU A 83 -0.02 7.37 -8.93
CA LEU A 83 -0.92 8.14 -8.07
C LEU A 83 -2.34 8.16 -8.64
N GLY A 84 -2.47 8.17 -9.97
CA GLY A 84 -3.77 8.06 -10.65
C GLY A 84 -4.46 6.72 -10.38
N GLU A 85 -3.74 5.60 -10.45
CA GLU A 85 -4.26 4.28 -10.09
C GLU A 85 -4.59 4.21 -8.59
N PHE A 86 -3.75 4.75 -7.72
CA PHE A 86 -3.99 4.74 -6.28
C PHE A 86 -5.23 5.57 -5.90
N ASN A 87 -5.37 6.77 -6.47
CA ASN A 87 -6.52 7.63 -6.22
C ASN A 87 -7.80 7.02 -6.78
N THR A 88 -7.78 6.40 -7.96
CA THR A 88 -8.97 5.70 -8.48
C THR A 88 -9.35 4.49 -7.64
N LEU A 89 -8.39 3.74 -7.11
CA LEU A 89 -8.65 2.62 -6.18
C LEU A 89 -9.17 3.09 -4.82
N GLN A 90 -8.71 4.24 -4.32
CA GLN A 90 -9.17 4.80 -3.05
C GLN A 90 -10.49 5.59 -3.18
N SER A 91 -10.73 6.25 -4.32
CA SER A 91 -11.99 6.93 -4.64
C SER A 91 -13.11 5.96 -5.05
N GLY A 92 -12.79 4.70 -5.36
CA GLY A 92 -13.79 3.64 -5.45
C GLY A 92 -14.54 3.37 -4.13
N ASP A 93 -14.08 3.95 -3.01
CA ASP A 93 -14.69 3.87 -1.69
C ASP A 93 -15.44 5.16 -1.28
N ASN A 94 -15.35 6.26 -2.05
CA ASN A 94 -16.01 7.54 -1.73
C ASN A 94 -16.11 8.40 -3.01
N THR A 95 -17.20 8.47 -3.78
CA THR A 95 -18.62 8.83 -3.50
C THR A 95 -19.49 8.40 -4.72
N VAL A 96 -20.81 8.12 -4.63
CA VAL A 96 -21.89 9.12 -4.50
C VAL A 96 -23.21 8.50 -3.96
N ASP A 97 -23.52 8.74 -2.69
CA ASP A 97 -24.89 9.20 -2.38
C ASP A 97 -24.84 10.73 -2.44
N GLN A 98 -25.93 11.36 -2.88
CA GLN A 98 -25.99 12.71 -3.47
C GLN A 98 -25.43 12.81 -4.89
N TYR A 99 -26.28 12.58 -5.88
CA TYR A 99 -26.80 13.62 -6.77
C TYR A 99 -27.94 13.00 -7.58
N LEU A 100 -29.18 13.14 -7.10
CA LEU A 100 -30.41 13.20 -7.90
C LEU A 100 -31.54 13.61 -6.94
N GLU A 101 -31.88 14.89 -7.03
CA GLU A 101 -33.22 15.41 -6.71
C GLU A 101 -34.29 14.69 -7.56
#